data_AF-I3CC99-F1
#
_entry.id   AF-I3CC99-F1
#
_cell.length_a   1.000
_cell.length_b   1.000
_cell.length_c   1.000
_cell.angle_alpha   90.00
_cell.angle_beta   90.00
_cell.angle_gamma   90.00
#
_symmetry.space_group_name_H-M   'P 1'
#
loop_
_entity.id
_entity.type
_entity.pdbx_description
1 polymer ?
#
loop_
_entity_poly.entity_id
_entity_poly.type
_entity_poly.pdbx_seq_one_letter_code
_entity_poly.pdbx_strand_id
1 'polypeptide(L)'
;MVPDKSEPLWRLLVTGQKGYKCQVVPASMMLARVIRSTQLDNSAENIDKCINEIHSFFTRYEPILEQDIQAIFGSEQKIRNGSSL
;
A
#
# COMPACT_ATOMS: atom_id res chain seq x y z
N MET A 1 6.79 -6.44 -8.58
CA MET A 1 5.82 -7.38 -7.99
C MET A 1 5.10 -6.72 -6.84
N VAL A 2 3.77 -6.67 -6.92
CA VAL A 2 2.89 -6.21 -5.82
C VAL A 2 2.94 -7.23 -4.68
N PRO A 3 3.22 -6.82 -3.43
CA PRO A 3 3.24 -7.75 -2.30
C PRO A 3 1.85 -8.23 -1.90
N ASP A 4 1.79 -9.41 -1.28
CA ASP A 4 0.55 -10.03 -0.81
C ASP A 4 -0.24 -9.12 0.16
N LYS A 5 -1.57 -9.24 0.15
CA LYS A 5 -2.47 -8.45 1.01
C LYS A 5 -2.22 -8.62 2.51
N SER A 6 -1.66 -9.75 2.92
CA SER A 6 -1.28 -10.02 4.31
C SER A 6 -0.05 -9.24 4.77
N GLU A 7 0.69 -8.59 3.86
CA GLU A 7 1.83 -7.75 4.26
C GLU A 7 1.36 -6.60 5.15
N PRO A 8 1.91 -6.46 6.39
CA PRO A 8 1.45 -5.47 7.37
C PRO A 8 1.50 -4.03 6.86
N LEU A 9 2.39 -3.76 5.91
CA LEU A 9 2.57 -2.45 5.32
C LEU A 9 1.32 -1.94 4.60
N TRP A 10 0.49 -2.84 4.05
CA TRP A 10 -0.80 -2.44 3.48
C TRP A 10 -1.70 -1.78 4.51
N ARG A 11 -1.77 -2.34 5.72
CA ARG A 11 -2.56 -1.76 6.80
C ARG A 11 -2.04 -0.39 7.20
N LEU A 12 -0.71 -0.25 7.33
CA LEU A 12 -0.08 1.04 7.66
C LEU A 12 -0.35 2.10 6.59
N LEU A 13 -0.36 1.69 5.32
CA LEU A 13 -0.63 2.56 4.18
C LEU A 13 -2.10 3.02 4.15
N VAL A 14 -3.06 2.08 4.23
CA VAL A 14 -4.49 2.42 4.12
C VAL A 14 -5.05 3.13 5.35
N THR A 15 -4.39 3.03 6.51
CA THR A 15 -4.74 3.79 7.72
C THR A 15 -4.04 5.14 7.80
N GLY A 16 -3.14 5.45 6.86
CA GLY A 16 -2.36 6.68 6.84
C GLY A 16 -1.27 6.76 7.92
N GLN A 17 -1.03 5.67 8.66
CA GLN A 17 0.07 5.59 9.65
C GLN A 17 1.44 5.70 8.97
N LYS A 18 1.55 5.18 7.74
CA LYS A 18 2.67 5.44 6.85
C LYS A 18 2.21 6.31 5.69
N GLY A 19 2.54 7.59 5.75
CA GLY A 19 2.26 8.52 4.67
C GLY A 19 3.10 8.21 3.43
N TYR A 20 2.45 8.15 2.27
CA TYR A 20 3.12 8.05 0.98
C TYR A 20 2.38 8.89 -0.05
N LYS A 21 3.13 9.57 -0.91
CA LYS A 21 2.57 10.30 -2.05
C LYS A 21 3.03 9.59 -3.32
N CYS A 22 2.09 8.92 -3.98
CA CYS A 22 2.38 8.27 -5.25
C CYS A 22 2.71 9.32 -6.31
N GLN A 23 3.69 9.01 -7.15
CA GLN A 23 4.01 9.82 -8.31
C GLN A 23 2.84 9.83 -9.31
N VAL A 24 2.14 8.69 -9.42
CA VAL A 24 0.97 8.55 -10.28
C VAL A 24 -0.26 9.14 -9.59
N VAL A 25 -0.83 10.19 -10.18
CA VAL A 25 -1.97 10.94 -9.61
C VAL A 25 -3.17 10.04 -9.29
N PRO A 26 -3.64 9.15 -10.19
CA PRO A 26 -4.70 8.19 -9.86
C PRO A 26 -4.42 7.34 -8.61
N ALA A 27 -3.17 6.90 -8.41
CA ALA A 27 -2.79 6.14 -7.22
C ALA A 27 -2.82 7.00 -5.96
N SER A 28 -2.35 8.24 -6.03
CA SER A 28 -2.47 9.21 -4.93
C SER A 28 -3.93 9.48 -4.55
N MET A 29 -4.83 9.62 -5.53
CA MET A 29 -6.26 9.81 -5.29
C MET A 29 -6.90 8.58 -4.66
N MET A 30 -6.56 7.39 -5.14
CA MET A 30 -7.02 6.12 -4.58
C MET A 30 -6.58 5.95 -3.13
N LEU A 31 -5.31 6.21 -2.83
CA LEU A 31 -4.75 6.15 -1.49
C LEU A 31 -5.42 7.15 -0.55
N ALA A 32 -5.59 8.40 -0.98
CA ALA A 32 -6.29 9.40 -0.18
C ALA A 32 -7.76 9.02 0.09
N ARG A 33 -8.44 8.37 -0.85
CA ARG A 33 -9.82 7.87 -0.65
C ARG A 33 -9.86 6.79 0.41
N VAL A 34 -9.00 5.77 0.34
CA VAL A 34 -9.03 4.67 1.32
C VAL A 34 -8.58 5.12 2.71
N ILE A 35 -7.62 6.06 2.81
CA ILE A 35 -7.24 6.68 4.08
C ILE A 35 -8.43 7.42 4.71
N ARG A 36 -9.16 8.23 3.93
CA ARG A 36 -10.36 8.89 4.45
C ARG A 36 -11.43 7.89 4.89
N SER A 37 -11.60 6.78 4.14
CA SER A 37 -12.54 5.72 4.50
C SER A 37 -12.20 5.11 5.87
N THR A 38 -10.92 4.76 6.10
CA THR A 38 -10.48 4.15 7.36
C THR A 38 -10.45 5.13 8.54
N GLN A 39 -10.30 6.42 8.27
CA GLN A 39 -10.43 7.48 9.29
C GLN A 39 -11.88 7.68 9.74
N LEU A 40 -12.85 7.53 8.83
CA LEU A 40 -14.27 7.61 9.14
C LEU A 40 -14.80 6.35 9.81
N ASP A 41 -14.30 5.18 9.41
CA ASP A 41 -14.64 3.88 9.97
C ASP A 41 -13.37 3.02 10.11
N ASN A 42 -12.90 2.86 11.34
CA ASN A 42 -11.68 2.10 11.66
C ASN A 42 -11.95 0.62 11.98
N SER A 43 -13.15 0.10 11.68
CA SER A 43 -13.47 -1.31 11.83
C SER A 43 -12.53 -2.21 11.01
N ALA A 44 -12.29 -3.42 11.49
CA ALA A 44 -11.45 -4.39 10.79
C ALA A 44 -11.99 -4.69 9.38
N GLU A 45 -13.32 -4.79 9.24
CA GLU A 45 -13.98 -5.05 7.97
C GLU A 45 -13.71 -3.93 6.93
N ASN A 46 -13.84 -2.67 7.32
CA ASN A 46 -13.58 -1.55 6.40
C ASN A 46 -12.09 -1.45 6.03
N ILE A 47 -11.18 -1.71 6.97
CA ILE A 47 -9.75 -1.78 6.70
C ILE A 47 -9.44 -2.87 5.68
N ASP A 48 -9.97 -4.08 5.85
CA ASP A 48 -9.74 -5.20 4.93
C ASP A 48 -10.32 -4.92 3.54
N LYS A 49 -11.49 -4.28 3.46
CA LYS A 49 -12.06 -3.79 2.21
C LYS A 49 -11.14 -2.77 1.54
N CYS A 50 -10.61 -1.80 2.28
CA CYS A 50 -9.68 -0.80 1.77
C CYS A 50 -8.36 -1.42 1.26
N ILE A 51 -7.82 -2.41 1.97
CA ILE A 51 -6.64 -3.19 1.54
C ILE A 51 -6.95 -3.90 0.22
N ASN A 52 -8.09 -4.59 0.13
CA ASN A 52 -8.51 -5.29 -1.08
C ASN A 52 -8.62 -4.35 -2.28
N GLU A 53 -9.23 -3.18 -2.09
CA GLU A 53 -9.42 -2.18 -3.14
C GLU A 53 -8.09 -1.61 -3.64
N ILE A 54 -7.22 -1.14 -2.75
CA ILE A 54 -5.94 -0.55 -3.16
C ILE A 54 -4.99 -1.60 -3.74
N HIS A 55 -4.95 -2.81 -3.17
CA HIS A 55 -4.14 -3.91 -3.70
C HIS A 55 -4.58 -4.27 -5.12
N SER A 56 -5.90 -4.38 -5.37
CA SER A 56 -6.43 -4.70 -6.70
C SER A 56 -6.09 -3.60 -7.72
N PHE A 57 -6.13 -2.33 -7.30
CA PHE A 57 -5.68 -1.21 -8.12
C PHE A 57 -4.20 -1.33 -8.47
N PHE A 58 -3.35 -1.57 -7.46
CA PHE A 58 -1.90 -1.71 -7.65
C PHE A 58 -1.54 -2.90 -8.54
N THR A 59 -2.24 -4.02 -8.38
CA THR A 59 -2.07 -5.22 -9.20
C THR A 59 -2.46 -4.95 -10.66
N ARG A 60 -3.61 -4.30 -10.88
CA ARG A 60 -4.09 -4.00 -12.23
C ARG A 60 -3.18 -3.04 -13.00
N TYR A 61 -2.58 -2.09 -12.31
CA TYR A 61 -1.73 -1.05 -12.90
C TYR A 61 -0.25 -1.21 -12.55
N GLU A 62 0.18 -2.43 -12.20
CA GLU A 62 1.55 -2.70 -11.76
C GLU A 62 2.62 -2.14 -12.71
N PRO A 63 2.53 -2.29 -14.05
CA PRO A 63 3.56 -1.75 -14.95
C PRO A 63 3.71 -0.22 -14.89
N ILE A 64 2.66 0.50 -14.51
CA ILE A 64 2.65 1.96 -14.40
C ILE A 64 3.12 2.38 -13.00
N LEU A 65 2.87 1.55 -11.99
CA LEU A 65 3.12 1.83 -10.58
C LEU A 65 4.43 1.23 -10.08
N GLU A 66 5.28 0.69 -10.94
CA GLU A 66 6.52 0.00 -10.54
C GLU A 66 7.38 0.85 -9.58
N GLN A 67 7.57 2.14 -9.88
CA GLN A 67 8.36 3.04 -9.05
C GLN A 67 7.70 3.30 -7.69
N ASP A 68 6.39 3.48 -7.67
CA ASP A 68 5.62 3.66 -6.43
C ASP A 68 5.67 2.39 -5.57
N ILE A 69 5.49 1.21 -6.19
CA ILE A 69 5.59 -0.10 -5.52
C ILE A 69 6.99 -0.28 -4.92
N GLN A 70 8.05 0.00 -5.68
CA GLN A 70 9.42 -0.13 -5.21
C GLN A 70 9.73 0.84 -4.07
N ALA A 71 9.23 2.07 -4.13
CA ALA A 71 9.45 3.06 -3.07
C ALA A 71 8.69 2.71 -1.78
N ILE A 72 7.47 2.18 -1.89
CA ILE A 72 6.65 1.81 -0.72
C ILE A 72 7.20 0.52 -0.08
N PHE A 73 7.44 -0.53 -0.89
CA PHE A 73 7.68 -1.89 -0.41
C PHE A 73 9.13 -2.38 -0.56
N GLY A 74 9.95 -1.72 -1.39
CA GLY A 74 11.31 -2.17 -1.69
C GLY A 74 12.35 -1.92 -0.59
N SER A 75 12.05 -1.09 0.41
CA SER A 75 12.96 -0.80 1.53
C SER A 75 12.96 -1.89 2.61
N GLU A 76 11.85 -2.63 2.80
CA GLU A 76 11.78 -3.71 3.80
C GLU A 76 12.38 -5.04 3.30
N GLN A 77 12.48 -5.24 1.99
CA GLN A 77 13.11 -6.43 1.42
C GLN A 77 14.65 -6.43 1.54
N LYS A 78 15.29 -5.25 1.61
CA LYS A 78 16.75 -5.17 1.80
C LYS A 78 17.20 -5.59 3.20
N ILE A 79 16.36 -5.42 4.22
CA ILE A 79 16.71 -5.78 5.60
C ILE A 79 16.57 -7.30 5.81
N ARG A 80 15.52 -7.92 5.25
CA ARG A 80 15.31 -9.39 5.33
C ARG A 80 16.37 -10.21 4.60
N ASN A 81 16.92 -9.68 3.50
CA ASN A 81 17.96 -10.35 2.71
C ASN A 81 19.40 -9.96 3.11
N GLY A 82 19.55 -9.10 4.12
CA GLY A 82 20.85 -8.56 4.57
C GLY A 82 21.39 -9.15 5.87
N SER A 83 20.77 -10.19 6.44
CA SER A 83 21.30 -10.92 7.61
C SER A 83 21.98 -12.21 7.17
N SER A 84 23.08 -12.07 6.46
CA SER A 84 24.15 -13.07 6.35
C SER A 84 25.40 -12.35 5.90
N LEU A 85 26.17 -11.89 6.89
CA LEU A 85 27.64 -11.92 7.01
C LEU A 85 28.05 -11.27 8.33
#